data_AF-A0A524EH40-F1
#
_entry.id   AF-A0A524EH40-F1
#
_cell.length_a   1.000
_cell.length_b   1.000
_cell.length_c   1.000
_cell.angle_alpha   90.00
_cell.angle_beta   90.00
_cell.angle_gamma   90.00
#
_symmetry.space_group_name_H-M   'P 1'
#
loop_
_entity.id
_entity.type
_entity.pdbx_description
1 polymer ?
#
loop_
_entity_poly.entity_id
_entity_poly.type
_entity_poly.pdbx_seq_one_letter_code
_entity_poly.pdbx_strand_id
1 'polypeptide(L)'
;MGIMRTAAVKGLIPPGNKISELRGNLTRLMTTMASVLESRFGSEGLDAISEIFRRLGEEDAKAMKDRLSLGSSLKDAIDGWIVVGNVMGAKMEAKWDSEKRAETHHPYCPQYESFKEGGTLYCESICLPYVEAVAKGIAPEVEMEVVRPADDDSTCVKALVTDDS
;
A
#
# COMPACT_ATOMS: atom_id res chain seq x y z
N MET A 1 -7.80 -21.41 5.91
CA MET A 1 -6.72 -20.56 5.35
C MET A 1 -5.75 -21.45 4.59
N GLY A 2 -5.48 -21.20 3.30
CA GLY A 2 -4.51 -21.97 2.53
C GLY A 2 -3.06 -21.70 2.96
N ILE A 3 -2.15 -22.64 2.68
CA ILE A 3 -0.72 -22.53 3.05
C ILE A 3 -0.07 -21.29 2.42
N MET A 4 -0.35 -21.02 1.14
CA MET A 4 0.22 -19.89 0.39
C MET A 4 -0.21 -18.53 0.94
N ARG A 5 -1.51 -18.33 1.17
CA ARG A 5 -2.04 -17.11 1.82
C ARG A 5 -1.41 -16.89 3.19
N THR A 6 -1.35 -17.94 4.01
CA THR A 6 -0.77 -17.86 5.35
C THR A 6 0.71 -17.46 5.28
N ALA A 7 1.49 -18.04 4.37
CA ALA A 7 2.90 -17.72 4.20
C ALA A 7 3.13 -16.27 3.73
N ALA A 8 2.30 -15.79 2.79
CA ALA A 8 2.38 -14.43 2.26
C ALA A 8 2.00 -13.38 3.32
N VAL A 9 0.90 -13.60 4.05
CA VAL A 9 0.44 -12.69 5.11
C VAL A 9 1.42 -12.68 6.29
N LYS A 10 1.96 -13.84 6.69
CA LYS A 10 2.94 -13.94 7.77
C LYS A 10 4.36 -13.55 7.36
N GLY A 11 4.61 -13.20 6.10
CA GLY A 11 5.94 -12.81 5.63
C GLY A 11 7.01 -13.88 5.85
N LEU A 12 6.65 -15.17 5.79
CA LEU A 12 7.54 -16.28 6.19
C LEU A 12 8.72 -16.55 5.24
N ILE A 13 8.84 -15.76 4.17
CA ILE A 13 10.00 -15.79 3.26
C ILE A 13 10.89 -14.59 3.61
N PRO A 14 11.97 -14.78 4.38
CA PRO A 14 12.85 -13.68 4.75
C PRO A 14 13.51 -13.09 3.49
N PRO A 15 13.52 -11.77 3.33
CA PRO A 15 14.19 -11.12 2.21
C PRO A 15 15.69 -11.26 2.37
N GLY A 16 16.35 -12.00 1.47
CA GLY A 16 17.82 -11.95 1.35
C GLY A 16 18.28 -10.61 0.74
N ASN A 17 19.59 -10.34 0.77
CA ASN A 17 20.19 -9.06 0.32
C ASN A 17 19.69 -8.56 -1.04
N LYS A 18 19.49 -9.46 -2.01
CA LYS A 18 18.99 -9.11 -3.36
C LYS A 18 17.60 -8.48 -3.36
N ILE A 19 16.72 -8.93 -2.46
CA ILE A 19 15.34 -8.41 -2.36
C ILE A 19 15.38 -7.01 -1.72
N SER A 20 16.24 -6.80 -0.73
CA SER A 20 16.43 -5.49 -0.10
C SER A 20 16.94 -4.45 -1.11
N GLU A 21 17.93 -4.80 -1.94
CA GLU A 21 18.40 -3.92 -3.02
C GLU A 21 17.31 -3.60 -4.04
N LEU A 22 16.52 -4.60 -4.44
CA LEU A 22 15.41 -4.39 -5.38
C LEU A 22 14.37 -3.42 -4.81
N ARG A 23 14.00 -3.58 -3.53
CA ARG A 23 13.08 -2.66 -2.83
C ARG A 23 13.64 -1.24 -2.77
N GLY A 24 14.92 -1.09 -2.46
CA GLY A 24 15.62 0.20 -2.47
C GLY A 24 15.60 0.85 -3.86
N ASN A 25 15.77 0.07 -4.92
CA ASN A 25 15.69 0.58 -6.29
C ASN A 25 14.26 1.02 -6.66
N LEU A 26 13.24 0.26 -6.25
CA LEU A 26 11.84 0.60 -6.51
C LEU A 26 11.42 1.87 -5.76
N THR A 27 11.76 1.99 -4.48
CA THR A 27 11.49 3.21 -3.68
C THR A 27 12.19 4.43 -4.27
N ARG A 28 13.47 4.31 -4.65
CA ARG A 28 14.20 5.39 -5.34
C ARG A 28 13.55 5.77 -6.68
N LEU A 29 13.09 4.80 -7.46
CA LEU A 29 12.37 5.07 -8.71
C LEU A 29 11.09 5.86 -8.44
N MET A 30 10.30 5.46 -7.44
CA MET A 30 9.08 6.16 -7.01
C MET A 30 9.38 7.63 -6.68
N THR A 31 10.35 7.90 -5.79
CA THR A 31 10.73 9.26 -5.40
C THR A 31 11.26 10.08 -6.57
N THR A 32 12.14 9.49 -7.38
CA THR A 32 12.80 10.20 -8.48
C THR A 32 11.81 10.54 -9.58
N MET A 33 10.93 9.60 -9.95
CA MET A 33 9.88 9.83 -10.95
C MET A 33 8.93 10.93 -10.48
N ALA A 34 8.51 10.88 -9.21
CA ALA A 34 7.63 11.90 -8.63
C ALA A 34 8.24 13.29 -8.68
N SER A 35 9.47 13.44 -8.18
CA SER A 35 10.19 14.72 -8.20
C SER A 35 10.39 15.25 -9.62
N VAL A 36 10.76 14.40 -10.59
CA VAL A 36 10.98 14.84 -11.98
C VAL A 36 9.67 15.28 -12.65
N LEU A 37 8.58 14.54 -12.44
CA LEU A 37 7.29 14.86 -13.06
C LEU A 37 6.65 16.09 -12.42
N GLU A 38 6.72 16.22 -11.09
CA GLU A 38 6.28 17.43 -10.38
C GLU A 38 7.08 18.65 -10.85
N SER A 39 8.40 18.55 -10.92
CA SER A 39 9.25 19.67 -11.36
C SER A 39 8.96 20.12 -12.79
N ARG A 40 8.49 19.23 -13.67
CA ARG A 40 8.25 19.54 -15.09
C ARG A 40 6.81 19.92 -15.40
N PHE A 41 5.85 19.32 -14.70
CA PHE A 41 4.43 19.38 -15.04
C PHE A 41 3.55 19.80 -13.84
N GLY A 42 4.13 20.07 -12.66
CA GLY A 42 3.39 20.45 -11.46
C GLY A 42 2.39 19.38 -11.04
N SER A 43 1.18 19.81 -10.66
CA SER A 43 0.10 18.93 -10.22
C SER A 43 -0.33 17.92 -11.29
N GLU A 44 -0.32 18.30 -12.58
CA GLU A 44 -0.66 17.37 -13.67
C GLU A 44 0.31 16.18 -13.74
N GLY A 45 1.58 16.41 -13.39
CA GLY A 45 2.58 15.35 -13.27
C GLY A 45 2.26 14.39 -12.12
N LEU A 46 1.83 14.90 -10.98
CA LEU A 46 1.41 14.11 -9.82
C LEU A 46 0.10 13.35 -10.05
N ASP A 47 -0.84 13.94 -10.79
CA ASP A 47 -2.09 13.30 -11.19
C ASP A 47 -1.82 12.11 -12.12
N ALA A 48 -0.90 12.27 -13.07
CA ALA A 48 -0.48 11.18 -13.95
C ALA A 48 0.17 10.03 -13.15
N ILE A 49 0.96 10.33 -12.13
CA ILE A 49 1.54 9.32 -11.24
C ILE A 49 0.43 8.60 -10.45
N SER A 50 -0.52 9.35 -9.91
CA SER A 50 -1.66 8.81 -9.17
C SER A 50 -2.45 7.82 -10.02
N GLU A 51 -2.70 8.16 -11.28
CA GLU A 51 -3.38 7.28 -12.24
C GLU A 51 -2.57 6.01 -12.56
N ILE A 52 -1.25 6.13 -12.73
CA ILE A 52 -0.37 4.96 -12.93
C ILE A 52 -0.48 4.01 -11.73
N PHE A 53 -0.33 4.52 -10.51
CA PHE A 53 -0.36 3.70 -9.30
C PHE A 53 -1.74 3.12 -9.02
N ARG A 54 -2.82 3.85 -9.32
CA ARG A 54 -4.19 3.31 -9.27
C ARG A 54 -4.34 2.09 -10.20
N ARG A 55 -3.94 2.20 -11.47
CA ARG A 55 -4.01 1.08 -12.43
C ARG A 55 -3.17 -0.12 -12.01
N LEU A 56 -1.95 0.12 -11.54
CA LEU A 56 -1.10 -0.96 -11.00
C LEU A 56 -1.76 -1.65 -9.82
N GLY A 57 -2.41 -0.88 -8.93
CA GLY A 57 -3.14 -1.44 -7.80
C GLY A 57 -4.31 -2.32 -8.23
N GLU A 58 -5.05 -1.94 -9.29
CA GLU A 58 -6.13 -2.76 -9.86
C GLU A 58 -5.61 -4.08 -10.45
N GLU A 59 -4.51 -4.03 -11.21
CA GLU A 59 -3.88 -5.21 -11.79
C GLU A 59 -3.35 -6.16 -10.71
N ASP A 60 -2.67 -5.61 -9.70
CA ASP A 60 -2.13 -6.39 -8.59
C ASP A 60 -3.24 -6.97 -7.72
N ALA A 61 -4.35 -6.25 -7.49
CA ALA A 61 -5.52 -6.78 -6.79
C ALA A 61 -6.03 -8.07 -7.45
N LYS A 62 -6.23 -8.02 -8.77
CA LYS A 62 -6.68 -9.16 -9.56
C LYS A 62 -5.70 -10.33 -9.45
N ALA A 63 -4.41 -10.07 -9.67
CA ALA A 63 -3.38 -11.08 -9.57
C ALA A 63 -3.30 -11.69 -8.15
N MET A 64 -3.48 -10.89 -7.10
CA MET A 64 -3.49 -11.35 -5.71
C MET A 64 -4.71 -12.22 -5.40
N LYS A 65 -5.91 -11.82 -5.83
CA LYS A 65 -7.12 -12.66 -5.66
C LYS A 65 -6.92 -14.04 -6.24
N ASP A 66 -6.43 -14.11 -7.48
CA ASP A 66 -6.22 -15.37 -8.18
C ASP A 66 -5.14 -16.23 -7.48
N ARG A 67 -3.98 -15.64 -7.18
CA ARG A 67 -2.82 -16.38 -6.66
C ARG A 67 -2.95 -16.79 -5.19
N LEU A 68 -3.64 -15.99 -4.39
CA LEU A 68 -3.77 -16.22 -2.95
C LEU A 68 -5.16 -16.76 -2.57
N SER A 69 -6.05 -16.90 -3.54
CA SER A 69 -7.45 -17.29 -3.34
C SER A 69 -8.13 -16.41 -2.29
N LEU A 70 -7.98 -15.10 -2.43
CA LEU A 70 -8.66 -14.12 -1.58
C LEU A 70 -10.15 -14.08 -1.95
N GLY A 71 -11.00 -13.94 -0.93
CA GLY A 71 -12.41 -13.66 -1.12
C GLY A 71 -12.64 -12.20 -1.52
N SER A 72 -13.74 -11.63 -1.03
CA SER A 72 -14.08 -10.22 -1.21
C SER A 72 -14.42 -9.53 0.11
N SER A 73 -14.01 -10.07 1.26
CA SER A 73 -14.34 -9.44 2.55
C SER A 73 -13.37 -8.30 2.92
N LEU A 74 -13.76 -7.46 3.89
CA LEU A 74 -12.86 -6.50 4.54
C LEU A 74 -11.53 -7.14 4.98
N LYS A 75 -11.59 -8.34 5.53
CA LYS A 75 -10.40 -9.10 5.94
C LYS A 75 -9.53 -9.52 4.78
N ASP A 76 -10.13 -9.89 3.64
CA ASP A 76 -9.36 -10.21 2.44
C ASP A 76 -8.65 -8.97 1.89
N ALA A 77 -9.29 -7.80 1.94
CA ALA A 77 -8.66 -6.54 1.54
C ALA A 77 -7.50 -6.14 2.47
N ILE A 78 -7.68 -6.26 3.79
CA ILE A 78 -6.61 -6.04 4.80
C ILE A 78 -5.46 -7.03 4.59
N ASP A 79 -5.74 -8.31 4.32
CA ASP A 79 -4.70 -9.29 3.99
C ASP A 79 -3.92 -8.87 2.73
N GLY A 80 -4.61 -8.33 1.72
CA GLY A 80 -3.97 -7.77 0.51
C GLY A 80 -3.00 -6.63 0.84
N TRP A 81 -3.41 -5.69 1.67
CA TRP A 81 -2.53 -4.61 2.16
C TRP A 81 -1.31 -5.15 2.91
N ILE A 82 -1.50 -6.11 3.81
CA ILE A 82 -0.39 -6.72 4.56
C ILE A 82 0.58 -7.43 3.61
N VAL A 83 0.08 -8.14 2.59
CA VAL A 83 0.91 -8.78 1.58
C VAL A 83 1.73 -7.75 0.80
N VAL A 84 1.11 -6.66 0.34
CA VAL A 84 1.81 -5.54 -0.31
C VAL A 84 2.89 -4.98 0.61
N GLY A 85 2.56 -4.72 1.88
CA GLY A 85 3.50 -4.24 2.88
C GLY A 85 4.71 -5.16 3.03
N ASN A 86 4.47 -6.46 3.20
CA ASN A 86 5.52 -7.47 3.29
C ASN A 86 6.40 -7.51 2.03
N VAL A 87 5.81 -7.38 0.85
CA VAL A 87 6.54 -7.32 -0.44
C VAL A 87 7.41 -6.08 -0.52
N MET A 88 6.92 -4.93 -0.05
CA MET A 88 7.67 -3.67 -0.05
C MET A 88 8.63 -3.52 1.13
N GLY A 89 8.55 -4.41 2.13
CA GLY A 89 9.36 -4.35 3.34
C GLY A 89 8.83 -3.38 4.41
N ALA A 90 7.56 -2.97 4.30
CA ALA A 90 6.88 -2.24 5.36
C ALA A 90 6.48 -3.19 6.49
N LYS A 91 6.48 -2.68 7.73
CA LYS A 91 5.87 -3.36 8.87
C LYS A 91 4.47 -2.77 9.03
N MET A 92 3.46 -3.62 8.91
CA MET A 92 2.05 -3.25 9.00
C MET A 92 1.37 -4.01 10.13
N GLU A 93 0.61 -3.29 10.94
CA GLU A 93 -0.16 -3.85 12.06
C GLU A 93 -1.62 -3.47 11.88
N ALA A 94 -2.48 -4.46 11.67
CA ALA A 94 -3.92 -4.26 11.57
C ALA A 94 -4.56 -4.36 12.96
N LYS A 95 -5.18 -3.26 13.40
CA LYS A 95 -5.99 -3.17 14.61
C LYS A 95 -7.47 -3.18 14.20
N TRP A 96 -8.18 -4.21 14.62
CA TRP A 96 -9.60 -4.36 14.36
C TRP A 96 -10.40 -3.63 15.43
N ASP A 97 -11.08 -2.56 15.05
CA ASP A 97 -11.98 -1.84 15.96
C ASP A 97 -13.37 -2.48 15.96
N SER A 98 -13.79 -3.06 14.85
CA SER A 98 -15.02 -3.83 14.71
C SER A 98 -14.93 -4.81 13.53
N GLU A 99 -16.00 -5.58 13.27
CA GLU A 99 -16.09 -6.40 12.05
C GLU A 99 -16.16 -5.57 10.76
N LYS A 100 -16.46 -4.28 10.87
CA LYS A 100 -16.68 -3.35 9.75
C LYS A 100 -15.58 -2.30 9.63
N ARG A 101 -14.58 -2.32 10.52
CA ARG A 101 -13.48 -1.35 10.54
C ARG A 101 -12.20 -1.98 11.03
N ALA A 102 -11.15 -1.82 10.24
CA ALA A 102 -9.79 -2.15 10.63
C ALA A 102 -8.83 -1.00 10.29
N GLU A 103 -8.13 -0.49 11.30
CA GLU A 103 -7.03 0.44 11.12
C GLU A 103 -5.74 -0.33 10.83
N THR A 104 -4.94 0.19 9.92
CA THR A 104 -3.63 -0.32 9.57
C THR A 104 -2.58 0.73 9.91
N HIS A 105 -1.78 0.38 10.91
CA HIS A 105 -0.67 1.17 11.42
C HIS A 105 0.61 0.74 10.71
N HIS A 106 1.47 1.70 10.36
CA HIS A 106 2.78 1.41 9.75
C HIS A 106 3.90 1.73 10.74
N PRO A 107 4.24 0.86 11.71
CA PRO A 107 5.41 1.07 12.54
C PRO A 107 6.70 1.33 11.75
N TYR A 108 6.78 0.84 10.51
CA TYR A 108 7.87 1.14 9.58
C TYR A 108 7.37 1.15 8.14
N CYS A 109 7.76 2.17 7.37
CA CYS A 109 7.39 2.35 5.97
C CYS A 109 8.62 2.80 5.15
N PRO A 110 9.26 1.92 4.35
CA PRO A 110 10.40 2.27 3.52
C PRO A 110 10.15 3.44 2.56
N GLN A 111 8.94 3.51 2.00
CA GLN A 111 8.55 4.59 1.09
C GLN A 111 8.56 5.93 1.81
N TYR A 112 8.03 5.99 3.03
CA TYR A 112 8.03 7.19 3.86
C TYR A 112 9.46 7.68 4.14
N GLU A 113 10.37 6.79 4.54
CA GLU A 113 11.78 7.14 4.76
C GLU A 113 12.42 7.70 3.48
N SER A 114 12.23 7.04 2.33
CA SER A 114 12.77 7.51 1.05
C SER A 114 12.16 8.81 0.55
N PHE A 115 10.87 9.05 0.83
CA PHE A 115 10.21 10.32 0.49
C PHE A 115 10.70 11.45 1.37
N LYS A 116 10.83 11.20 2.68
CA LYS A 116 11.37 12.16 3.64
C LYS A 116 12.82 12.54 3.33
N GLU A 117 13.66 11.58 2.96
CA GLU A 117 15.03 11.84 2.47
C GLU A 117 15.04 12.74 1.22
N GLY A 118 14.02 12.61 0.36
CA GLY A 118 13.82 13.43 -0.83
C GLY A 118 13.20 14.81 -0.58
N GLY A 119 12.77 15.10 0.65
CA GLY A 119 12.18 16.38 1.06
C GLY A 119 10.70 16.58 0.74
N THR A 120 10.03 15.59 0.13
CA THR A 120 8.59 15.68 -0.22
C THR A 120 7.92 14.33 -0.01
N LEU A 121 6.79 14.33 0.69
CA LEU A 121 5.96 13.14 0.90
C LEU A 121 4.99 12.93 -0.27
N TYR A 122 5.27 11.95 -1.14
CA TYR A 122 4.41 11.61 -2.27
C TYR A 122 3.36 10.53 -1.95
N CYS A 123 2.95 10.42 -0.68
CA CYS A 123 1.98 9.39 -0.27
C CYS A 123 0.65 9.51 -1.02
N GLU A 124 0.16 10.74 -1.23
CA GLU A 124 -1.11 11.01 -1.93
C GLU A 124 -1.05 10.68 -3.41
N SER A 125 0.11 10.80 -4.04
CA SER A 125 0.27 10.51 -5.47
C SER A 125 0.69 9.07 -5.77
N ILE A 126 1.28 8.36 -4.81
CA ILE A 126 1.85 7.02 -5.03
C ILE A 126 1.18 5.97 -4.15
N CYS A 127 1.32 6.11 -2.84
CA CYS A 127 0.93 5.05 -1.92
C CYS A 127 -0.59 4.91 -1.81
N LEU A 128 -1.30 6.02 -1.59
CA LEU A 128 -2.75 6.03 -1.36
C LEU A 128 -3.53 5.52 -2.60
N PRO A 129 -3.28 6.02 -3.82
CA PRO A 129 -4.03 5.55 -5.00
C PRO A 129 -3.80 4.06 -5.27
N TYR A 130 -2.58 3.57 -5.05
CA TYR A 130 -2.26 2.16 -5.21
C TYR A 130 -2.98 1.27 -4.20
N VAL A 131 -2.85 1.57 -2.90
CA VAL A 131 -3.42 0.68 -1.87
C VAL A 131 -4.94 0.76 -1.83
N GLU A 132 -5.54 1.91 -2.16
CA GLU A 132 -6.99 2.03 -2.32
C GLU A 132 -7.48 1.13 -3.47
N ALA A 133 -6.83 1.21 -4.63
CA ALA A 133 -7.16 0.36 -5.78
C ALA A 133 -6.97 -1.13 -5.47
N VAL A 134 -5.93 -1.49 -4.70
CA VAL A 134 -5.75 -2.86 -4.21
C VAL A 134 -6.94 -3.31 -3.34
N ALA A 135 -7.34 -2.48 -2.37
CA ALA A 135 -8.43 -2.82 -1.46
C ALA A 135 -9.75 -3.01 -2.20
N LYS A 136 -10.13 -2.02 -3.03
CA LYS A 136 -11.37 -2.05 -3.82
C LYS A 136 -11.37 -3.15 -4.88
N GLY A 137 -10.22 -3.44 -5.48
CA GLY A 137 -10.07 -4.56 -6.41
C GLY A 137 -10.25 -5.93 -5.73
N ILE A 138 -9.92 -6.04 -4.43
CA ILE A 138 -10.17 -7.26 -3.65
C ILE A 138 -11.62 -7.31 -3.16
N ALA A 139 -12.10 -6.25 -2.52
CA ALA A 139 -13.41 -6.14 -1.89
C ALA A 139 -14.08 -4.82 -2.34
N PRO A 140 -14.91 -4.83 -3.39
CA PRO A 140 -15.45 -3.59 -3.97
C PRO A 140 -16.27 -2.72 -3.01
N GLU A 141 -16.80 -3.31 -1.94
CA GLU A 141 -17.60 -2.63 -0.92
C GLU A 141 -16.78 -1.91 0.16
N VAL A 142 -15.44 -2.03 0.15
CA VAL A 142 -14.60 -1.36 1.14
C VAL A 142 -14.25 0.06 0.71
N GLU A 143 -14.25 0.97 1.67
CA GLU A 143 -13.75 2.32 1.50
C GLU A 143 -12.49 2.54 2.34
N MET A 144 -11.56 3.33 1.80
CA MET A 144 -10.34 3.69 2.49
C MET A 144 -10.49 5.05 3.15
N GLU A 145 -10.12 5.12 4.43
CA GLU A 145 -10.00 6.37 5.17
C GLU A 145 -8.54 6.63 5.52
N VAL A 146 -8.08 7.87 5.35
CA VAL A 146 -6.82 8.34 5.93
C VAL A 146 -7.10 8.84 7.34
N VAL A 147 -6.92 7.98 8.34
CA VAL A 147 -7.11 8.32 9.76
C VAL A 147 -6.09 9.36 10.20
N ARG A 148 -4.84 9.21 9.75
CA ARG A 148 -3.77 10.19 9.96
C ARG A 148 -2.81 10.17 8.76
N PRO A 149 -2.58 11.30 8.09
CA PRO A 149 -1.58 11.38 7.02
C PRO A 149 -0.17 11.16 7.60
N ALA A 150 0.79 10.85 6.72
CA ALA A 150 2.19 10.91 7.10
C ALA A 150 2.63 12.37 7.19
N ASP A 151 3.54 12.65 8.10
CA ASP A 151 4.18 13.95 8.32
C ASP A 151 5.66 13.75 8.65
N ASP A 152 6.41 14.81 8.92
CA ASP A 152 7.85 14.71 9.20
C ASP A 152 8.18 13.85 10.43
N ASP A 153 7.23 13.62 11.33
CA ASP A 153 7.47 12.93 12.59
C ASP A 153 6.95 11.48 12.57
N SER A 154 6.11 11.12 11.60
CA SER A 154 5.39 9.86 11.67
C SER A 154 4.81 9.37 10.33
N THR A 155 4.76 8.04 10.19
CA THR A 155 4.11 7.35 9.06
C THR A 155 2.59 7.49 9.13
N CYS A 156 1.88 7.26 8.02
CA CYS A 156 0.43 7.35 7.99
C CYS A 156 -0.29 6.19 8.74
N VAL A 157 -1.50 6.48 9.23
CA VAL A 157 -2.50 5.50 9.65
C VAL A 157 -3.67 5.55 8.67
N LYS A 158 -4.09 4.38 8.18
CA LYS A 158 -5.22 4.24 7.26
C LYS A 158 -6.21 3.24 7.81
N ALA A 159 -7.48 3.38 7.49
CA ALA A 159 -8.48 2.36 7.78
C ALA A 159 -9.11 1.83 6.50
N LEU A 160 -9.57 0.58 6.54
CA LEU A 160 -10.61 0.11 5.65
C LEU A 160 -11.91 -0.04 6.44
N VAL A 161 -13.00 0.41 5.84
CA VAL A 161 -14.36 0.31 6.38
C VAL A 161 -15.29 -0.33 5.36
N THR A 162 -16.35 -0.97 5.84
CA THR A 162 -17.47 -1.43 5.00
C THR A 162 -18.74 -0.74 5.47
N ASP A 163 -19.54 -0.22 4.54
CA ASP A 163 -20.82 0.42 4.87
C ASP A 163 -21.87 -0.57 5.39
N ASP A 164 -22.76 -0.07 6.25
CA ASP A 164 -24.00 -0.75 6.65
C ASP A 164 -24.99 -0.69 5.48
N SER A 165 -25.00 -1.72 4.63
CA SER A 165 -26.15 -1.99 3.74
C SER A 165 -27.04 -3.08 4.31
#